data_AF-A0A7R9TN72-F1
#
_entry.id   AF-A0A7R9TN72-F1
#
_cell.length_a   1.000
_cell.length_b   1.000
_cell.length_c   1.000
_cell.angle_alpha   90.00
_cell.angle_beta   90.00
_cell.angle_gamma   90.00
#
_symmetry.space_group_name_H-M   'P 1'
#
loop_
_entity.id
_entity.type
_entity.pdbx_description
1 polymer ?
#
loop_
_entity_poly.entity_id
_entity_poly.type
_entity_poly.pdbx_seq_one_letter_code
_entity_poly.pdbx_strand_id
1 'polypeptide(L)'
;AGRLACVLGPSGCGKTTLLDALAGTYPAAGGAAVGGAVRACAGATLAYVRQESAFFSNLTTRETLALVGALRGLVGDELDEAVDGTLRRMALAPCADTLVGGDTGGPDRRGISGGERKRLSIA
;
A
#
# COMPACT_ATOMS: atom_id res chain seq x y z
N ALA A 1 17.97 -10.03 -12.85
CA ALA A 1 17.34 -9.32 -11.72
C ALA A 1 15.96 -9.92 -11.47
N GLY A 2 15.49 -9.92 -10.22
CA GLY A 2 14.30 -10.68 -9.79
C GLY A 2 14.70 -11.71 -8.72
N ARG A 3 14.78 -11.26 -7.46
CA ARG A 3 15.04 -12.14 -6.32
C ARG A 3 13.90 -11.95 -5.31
N LEU A 4 13.29 -13.04 -4.91
CA LEU A 4 12.34 -13.07 -3.80
C LEU A 4 13.10 -13.50 -2.55
N ALA A 5 13.10 -12.65 -1.53
CA ALA A 5 13.67 -12.96 -0.23
C ALA A 5 12.55 -13.06 0.81
N CYS A 6 12.68 -13.99 1.75
CA CYS A 6 11.74 -14.19 2.84
C CYS A 6 12.47 -14.05 4.18
N VAL A 7 11.90 -13.28 5.11
CA VAL A 7 12.41 -13.12 6.48
C VAL A 7 11.56 -13.98 7.41
N LEU A 8 12.16 -15.03 7.98
CA LEU A 8 11.47 -16.05 8.79
C LEU A 8 12.02 -16.10 10.22
N GLY A 9 11.16 -16.42 11.19
CA GLY A 9 11.49 -16.51 12.61
C GLY A 9 10.25 -16.51 13.49
N PRO A 10 10.35 -16.83 14.79
CA PRO A 10 9.21 -16.89 15.72
C PRO A 10 8.55 -15.52 15.94
N SER A 11 7.31 -15.50 16.42
CA SER A 11 6.63 -14.26 16.79
C SER A 11 7.45 -13.48 17.83
N GLY A 12 7.56 -12.16 17.65
CA GLY A 12 8.34 -11.30 18.54
C GLY A 12 9.84 -11.19 18.22
N CYS A 13 10.39 -11.94 17.25
CA CYS A 13 11.83 -11.86 16.92
C CYS A 13 12.25 -10.61 16.10
N GLY A 14 11.37 -9.61 15.94
CA GLY A 14 11.69 -8.34 15.28
C GLY A 14 11.56 -8.30 13.75
N LYS A 15 10.92 -9.26 13.09
CA LYS A 15 10.73 -9.26 11.61
C LYS A 15 10.02 -8.00 11.11
N THR A 16 8.89 -7.67 11.73
CA THR A 16 8.09 -6.48 11.37
C THR A 16 8.89 -5.22 11.66
N THR A 17 9.54 -5.14 12.83
CA THR A 17 10.44 -4.03 13.21
C THR A 17 11.58 -3.83 12.22
N LEU A 18 12.18 -4.91 11.71
CA LEU A 18 13.21 -4.85 10.68
C LEU A 18 12.65 -4.23 9.38
N LEU A 19 11.50 -4.70 8.91
CA LEU A 19 10.87 -4.17 7.70
C LEU A 19 10.43 -2.70 7.88
N ASP A 20 9.91 -2.33 9.04
CA ASP A 20 9.55 -0.94 9.38
C ASP A 20 10.79 -0.03 9.43
N ALA A 21 11.89 -0.51 10.01
CA ALA A 21 13.15 0.23 10.02
C ALA A 21 13.71 0.44 8.61
N LEU A 22 13.65 -0.58 7.75
CA LEU A 22 14.06 -0.48 6.34
C LEU A 22 13.13 0.43 5.53
N ALA A 23 11.84 0.46 5.85
CA ALA A 23 10.86 1.38 5.26
C ALA A 23 10.95 2.81 5.82
N GLY A 24 11.75 3.04 6.87
CA GLY A 24 11.89 4.34 7.52
C GLY A 24 10.71 4.74 8.43
N THR A 25 9.81 3.81 8.74
CA THR A 25 8.64 4.02 9.63
C THR A 25 8.95 3.79 11.10
N TYR A 26 10.12 3.22 11.42
CA TYR A 26 10.61 3.03 12.79
C TYR A 26 12.06 3.55 12.91
N PRO A 27 12.40 4.31 13.97
CA PRO A 27 13.77 4.79 14.18
C PRO A 27 14.70 3.59 14.42
N ALA A 28 15.61 3.36 13.47
CA ALA A 28 16.61 2.30 13.62
C ALA A 28 17.61 2.68 14.72
N ALA A 29 17.52 2.04 15.89
CA ALA A 29 18.58 2.08 16.89
C ALA A 29 19.83 1.39 16.30
N GLY A 30 20.74 2.17 15.72
CA GLY A 30 22.01 1.65 15.17
C GLY A 30 22.20 1.69 13.65
N GLY A 31 21.44 2.51 12.91
CA GLY A 31 21.73 2.80 11.49
C GLY A 31 21.47 1.61 10.56
N ALA A 32 20.19 1.34 10.26
CA ALA A 32 19.85 0.44 9.16
C ALA A 32 20.22 1.11 7.82
N ALA A 33 21.07 0.45 7.02
CA ALA A 33 21.47 0.92 5.69
C ALA A 33 20.76 0.08 4.61
N VAL A 34 19.89 0.71 3.82
CA VAL A 34 19.38 0.14 2.56
C VAL A 34 20.31 0.61 1.46
N GLY A 35 21.06 -0.31 0.82
CA GLY A 35 21.94 0.02 -0.31
C GLY A 35 23.29 0.64 0.06
N GLY A 36 23.81 0.40 1.27
CA GLY A 36 25.15 0.86 1.68
C GLY A 36 25.23 2.33 2.13
N ALA A 37 24.12 3.07 2.08
CA ALA A 37 24.00 4.39 2.69
C ALA A 37 22.89 4.38 3.74
N VAL A 38 23.16 4.98 4.90
CA VAL A 38 22.14 5.28 5.91
C VAL A 38 21.28 6.40 5.35
N ARG A 39 20.28 6.03 4.55
CA ARG A 39 19.22 6.94 4.14
C ARG A 39 17.90 6.25 4.37
N ALA A 40 17.09 6.85 5.25
CA ALA A 40 15.64 6.74 5.12
C ALA A 40 15.31 7.12 3.68
N CYS A 41 14.91 6.13 2.87
CA CYS A 41 14.88 6.22 1.42
C CYS A 41 13.88 7.27 0.93
N ALA A 42 14.35 8.50 0.77
CA ALA A 42 13.72 9.50 -0.08
C ALA A 42 14.07 9.18 -1.54
N GLY A 43 13.35 8.24 -2.16
CA GLY A 43 13.56 7.87 -3.56
C GLY A 43 12.56 6.83 -4.06
N ALA A 44 12.07 7.02 -5.29
CA ALA A 44 10.93 6.35 -5.95
C ALA A 44 11.06 4.82 -6.21
N THR A 45 11.93 4.10 -5.52
CA THR A 45 12.24 2.69 -5.83
C THR A 45 11.78 1.69 -4.76
N LEU A 46 11.24 2.16 -3.63
CA LEU A 46 10.76 1.29 -2.54
C LEU A 46 9.28 1.52 -2.26
N ALA A 47 8.49 0.45 -2.31
CA ALA A 47 7.11 0.42 -1.83
C ALA A 47 7.03 -0.50 -0.60
N TYR A 48 6.37 -0.02 0.46
CA TYR A 48 6.17 -0.79 1.70
C TYR A 48 4.68 -0.96 1.97
N VAL A 49 4.24 -2.21 2.08
CA VAL A 49 2.85 -2.56 2.39
C VAL A 49 2.79 -3.06 3.83
N ARG A 50 2.08 -2.32 4.68
CA ARG A 50 1.90 -2.66 6.10
C ARG A 50 1.00 -3.88 6.27
N GLN A 51 1.11 -4.50 7.44
CA GLN A 51 0.25 -5.62 7.83
C GLN A 51 -1.23 -5.21 7.85
N GLU A 52 -1.52 -4.05 8.43
CA GLU A 52 -2.84 -3.42 8.44
C GLU A 52 -2.89 -2.30 7.40
N SER A 53 -3.92 -2.32 6.57
CA SER A 53 -4.16 -1.29 5.54
C SER A 53 -5.32 -0.42 6.00
N ALA A 54 -5.06 0.87 6.21
CA ALA A 54 -6.09 1.84 6.54
C ALA A 54 -6.60 2.49 5.24
N PHE A 55 -7.90 2.37 4.99
CA PHE A 55 -8.58 3.01 3.86
C PHE A 55 -9.69 3.91 4.36
N PHE A 56 -10.04 4.91 3.57
CA PHE A 56 -11.27 5.66 3.78
C PHE A 56 -12.45 4.77 3.41
N SER A 57 -13.24 4.38 4.40
CA SER A 57 -14.36 3.43 4.25
C SER A 57 -15.48 3.96 3.34
N ASN A 58 -15.56 5.28 3.19
CA ASN A 58 -16.52 6.01 2.37
C ASN A 58 -16.04 6.28 0.93
N LEU A 59 -14.83 5.88 0.55
CA LEU A 59 -14.36 5.96 -0.83
C LEU A 59 -14.55 4.63 -1.55
N THR A 60 -14.77 4.71 -2.86
CA THR A 60 -14.71 3.57 -3.78
C THR A 60 -13.27 3.15 -4.04
N THR A 61 -13.10 1.93 -4.57
CA THR A 61 -11.79 1.44 -5.03
C THR A 61 -11.14 2.41 -6.03
N ARG A 62 -11.92 2.94 -6.98
CA ARG A 62 -11.48 3.91 -7.98
C ARG A 62 -11.06 5.24 -7.34
N GLU A 63 -11.90 5.80 -6.47
CA GLU A 63 -11.59 7.06 -5.78
C GLU A 63 -10.36 6.93 -4.89
N THR A 64 -10.17 5.77 -4.26
CA THR A 64 -8.97 5.48 -3.45
C THR A 64 -7.71 5.55 -4.31
N LEU A 65 -7.72 4.92 -5.49
CA LEU A 65 -6.59 4.97 -6.43
C LEU A 65 -6.39 6.38 -7.02
N ALA A 66 -7.48 7.08 -7.34
CA ALA A 66 -7.43 8.44 -7.85
C ALA A 66 -6.84 9.41 -6.82
N LEU A 67 -7.21 9.28 -5.55
CA LEU A 67 -6.64 10.06 -4.45
C LEU A 67 -5.13 9.83 -4.35
N VAL A 68 -4.70 8.57 -4.41
CA VAL A 68 -3.27 8.22 -4.36
C VAL A 68 -2.52 8.75 -5.59
N GLY A 69 -3.11 8.69 -6.79
CA GLY A 69 -2.54 9.25 -8.01
C GLY A 69 -2.41 10.78 -7.96
N ALA A 70 -3.44 11.47 -7.47
CA ALA A 70 -3.43 12.92 -7.28
C ALA A 70 -2.36 13.35 -6.25
N LEU A 71 -2.20 12.60 -5.15
CA LEU A 71 -1.11 12.83 -4.18
C LEU A 71 0.29 12.63 -4.77
N ARG A 72 0.39 11.86 -5.86
CA ARG A 72 1.63 11.70 -6.65
C ARG A 72 1.80 12.76 -7.75
N GLY A 73 0.86 13.70 -7.85
CA GLY A 73 0.90 14.82 -8.81
C GLY A 73 0.30 14.52 -10.17
N LEU A 74 -0.37 13.38 -10.36
CA LEU A 74 -1.07 13.05 -11.62
C LEU A 74 -2.38 13.83 -11.71
N VAL A 75 -2.72 14.31 -12.91
CA VAL A 75 -3.93 15.10 -13.17
C VAL A 75 -4.53 14.78 -14.53
N GLY A 76 -5.84 15.04 -14.68
CA GLY A 76 -6.56 14.86 -15.95
C GLY A 76 -6.45 13.45 -16.51
N ASP A 77 -6.29 13.35 -17.83
CA ASP A 77 -6.25 12.07 -18.56
C ASP A 77 -5.13 11.14 -18.07
N GLU A 78 -3.99 11.69 -17.62
CA GLU A 78 -2.87 10.89 -17.09
C GLU A 78 -3.27 10.17 -15.79
N LEU A 79 -4.03 10.85 -14.93
CA LEU A 79 -4.56 10.24 -13.71
C LEU A 79 -5.55 9.12 -14.04
N ASP A 80 -6.48 9.38 -14.96
CA ASP A 80 -7.51 8.44 -15.35
C ASP A 80 -6.90 7.18 -15.99
N GLU A 81 -5.93 7.33 -16.89
CA GLU A 81 -5.19 6.22 -17.49
C GLU A 81 -4.41 5.42 -16.45
N ALA A 82 -3.76 6.10 -15.50
CA ALA A 82 -3.01 5.44 -14.43
C ALA A 82 -3.93 4.63 -13.50
N VAL A 83 -5.11 5.17 -13.15
CA VAL A 83 -6.12 4.50 -12.33
C VAL A 83 -6.68 3.29 -13.06
N ASP A 84 -7.12 3.44 -14.31
CA ASP A 84 -7.68 2.34 -15.11
C ASP A 84 -6.64 1.26 -15.42
N GLY A 85 -5.39 1.65 -15.65
CA GLY A 85 -4.28 0.73 -15.80
C GLY A 85 -4.01 -0.09 -14.53
N THR A 86 -4.12 0.55 -13.36
CA THR A 86 -3.90 -0.11 -12.06
C THR A 86 -5.06 -1.02 -11.67
N LEU A 87 -6.31 -0.59 -11.88
CA LEU A 87 -7.52 -1.41 -11.68
C LEU A 87 -7.46 -2.71 -12.49
N ARG A 88 -6.99 -2.65 -13.74
CA ARG A 88 -6.83 -3.84 -14.58
C ARG A 88 -5.69 -4.73 -14.10
N ARG A 89 -4.51 -4.17 -13.82
CA ARG A 89 -3.33 -4.93 -13.36
C ARG A 89 -3.57 -5.66 -12.03
N MET A 90 -4.38 -5.08 -11.15
CA MET A 90 -4.70 -5.66 -9.83
C MET A 90 -6.01 -6.47 -9.82
N ALA A 91 -6.65 -6.66 -10.98
CA ALA A 91 -7.94 -7.34 -11.11
C ALA A 91 -9.00 -6.77 -10.14
N LEU A 92 -9.09 -5.45 -10.09
CA LEU A 92 -10.04 -4.67 -9.27
C LEU A 92 -11.10 -3.95 -10.11
N ALA A 93 -11.01 -4.01 -11.45
CA ALA A 93 -12.02 -3.44 -12.33
C ALA A 93 -13.48 -3.84 -11.99
N PRO A 94 -13.80 -5.10 -11.61
CA PRO A 94 -15.17 -5.48 -11.25
C PRO A 94 -15.72 -4.78 -10.00
N CYS A 95 -14.85 -4.30 -9.12
CA CYS A 95 -15.21 -3.61 -7.87
C CYS A 95 -14.75 -2.15 -7.83
N ALA A 96 -14.46 -1.57 -9.01
CA ALA A 96 -13.94 -0.20 -9.14
C ALA A 96 -14.84 0.83 -8.44
N ASP A 97 -16.15 0.73 -8.65
CA ASP A 97 -17.13 1.69 -8.11
C ASP A 97 -17.79 1.18 -6.81
N THR A 98 -17.24 0.12 -6.21
CA THR A 98 -17.67 -0.39 -4.91
C THR A 98 -16.90 0.32 -3.80
N LEU A 99 -17.62 0.70 -2.73
CA LEU A 99 -16.99 1.25 -1.52
C LEU A 99 -15.99 0.26 -0.93
N VAL A 100 -14.83 0.75 -0.49
CA VAL A 100 -13.84 -0.07 0.21
C VAL A 100 -14.43 -0.62 1.51
N GLY A 101 -15.27 0.18 2.17
CA GLY A 101 -15.99 -0.18 3.40
C GLY A 101 -15.05 -0.50 4.57
N GLY A 102 -15.59 -1.16 5.60
CA GLY A 102 -14.83 -1.62 6.76
C GLY A 102 -15.16 -0.90 8.06
N ASP A 103 -14.32 -1.19 9.03
CA ASP A 103 -14.54 -1.17 10.48
C ASP A 103 -14.31 0.23 11.07
N THR A 104 -13.61 1.09 10.33
CA THR A 104 -13.19 2.42 10.76
C THR A 104 -14.27 3.46 10.41
N GLY A 105 -15.22 3.65 11.34
CA GLY A 105 -15.86 4.96 11.55
C GLY A 105 -17.24 5.23 10.93
N GLY A 106 -17.98 4.23 10.46
CA GLY A 106 -19.36 4.40 9.97
C GLY A 106 -20.24 3.16 10.19
N PRO A 107 -21.57 3.24 9.97
CA PRO A 107 -22.44 2.07 10.07
C PRO A 107 -21.90 0.99 9.14
N ASP A 108 -21.75 -0.22 9.67
CA ASP A 108 -21.11 -1.40 9.07
C ASP A 108 -21.58 -1.65 7.64
N ARG A 109 -20.95 -0.95 6.69
CA ARG A 109 -21.31 -0.96 5.28
C ARG A 109 -20.40 -1.95 4.60
N ARG A 110 -21.02 -3.04 4.15
CA ARG A 110 -20.38 -4.07 3.36
C ARG A 110 -19.68 -3.44 2.16
N GLY A 111 -18.36 -3.53 2.15
CA GLY A 111 -17.50 -3.08 1.05
C GLY A 111 -16.94 -4.25 0.25
N ILE A 112 -15.78 -4.03 -0.36
CA ILE A 112 -15.01 -5.05 -1.06
C ILE A 112 -14.55 -6.18 -0.13
N SER A 113 -14.33 -7.36 -0.69
CA SER A 113 -13.81 -8.52 0.03
C SER A 113 -12.40 -8.28 0.61
N GLY A 114 -11.99 -9.07 1.60
CA GLY A 114 -10.64 -8.99 2.16
C GLY A 114 -9.53 -9.24 1.14
N GLY A 115 -9.77 -10.12 0.16
CA GLY A 115 -8.83 -10.38 -0.93
C GLY A 115 -8.68 -9.19 -1.89
N GLU A 116 -9.78 -8.52 -2.23
CA GLU A 116 -9.76 -7.28 -3.01
C GLU A 116 -9.09 -6.16 -2.24
N ARG A 117 -9.38 -6.02 -0.94
CA ARG A 117 -8.72 -5.05 -0.05
C ARG A 117 -7.21 -5.26 0.01
N LYS A 118 -6.75 -6.52 0.01
CA LYS A 118 -5.31 -6.81 0.01
C LYS A 118 -4.65 -6.47 -1.33
N ARG A 119 -5.34 -6.64 -2.45
CA ARG A 119 -4.83 -6.19 -3.77
C ARG A 119 -4.83 -4.67 -3.88
N LEU A 120 -5.85 -4.00 -3.34
CA LEU A 120 -5.92 -2.54 -3.28
C LEU A 120 -4.80 -1.94 -2.43
N SER A 121 -4.31 -2.61 -1.38
CA SER A 121 -3.16 -2.09 -0.60
C SER A 121 -1.81 -2.26 -1.25
N ILE A 122 -1.74 -3.05 -2.32
CA ILE A 122 -0.54 -3.23 -3.16
C ILE A 122 -0.54 -2.27 -4.36
N ALA A 123 -1.74 -1.83 -4.78
CA ALA A 123 -1.99 -0.94 -5.91
C ALA A 123 -1.45 0.48 -5.67
#